data_AF-A0A812GEC4-F1
#
_entry.id   AF-A0A812GEC4-F1
#
_cell.length_a   1.000
_cell.length_b   1.000
_cell.length_c   1.000
_cell.angle_alpha   90.00
_cell.angle_beta   90.00
_cell.angle_gamma   90.00
#
_symmetry.space_group_name_H-M   'P 1'
#
loop_
_entity.id
_entity.type
_entity.pdbx_description
1 polymer ?
#
loop_
_entity_poly.entity_id
_entity_poly.type
_entity_poly.pdbx_seq_one_letter_code
_entity_poly.pdbx_strand_id
1 'polypeptide(L)' 'MLQQINAAHDQMRVFYALGRRRLQDKGRLNEEHAAKFARIDERLFALQRDPLQLEFYDRRKQLHEEYVRKRFLLGKQEEE' A
#
# COMPACT_ATOMS: atom_id res chain seq x y z
N MET A 1 -19.24 -4.20 12.80
CA MET A 1 -17.78 -4.33 12.60
C MET A 1 -17.28 -3.74 11.29
N LEU A 2 -17.78 -4.15 10.10
CA LEU A 2 -17.31 -3.60 8.81
C LEU A 2 -17.41 -2.06 8.70
N GLN A 3 -18.47 -1.46 9.22
CA GLN A 3 -18.61 0.02 9.26
C GLN A 3 -17.59 0.71 10.17
N GLN A 4 -17.22 0.10 11.30
CA GLN A 4 -16.20 0.65 12.20
C GLN A 4 -14.80 0.56 11.58
N ILE A 5 -14.52 -0.52 10.85
CA ILE A 5 -13.27 -0.72 10.11
C ILE A 5 -13.14 0.33 9.00
N ASN A 6 -14.19 0.53 8.20
CA ASN A 6 -14.21 1.56 7.16
C ASN A 6 -14.03 2.97 7.75
N ALA A 7 -14.71 3.28 8.84
CA ALA A 7 -14.55 4.56 9.53
C ALA A 7 -13.12 4.78 10.05
N ALA A 8 -12.46 3.73 10.54
CA ALA A 8 -11.06 3.81 10.96
C ALA A 8 -10.11 4.09 9.78
N HIS A 9 -10.34 3.45 8.62
CA HIS A 9 -9.56 3.74 7.41
C HIS A 9 -9.77 5.18 6.92
N ASP A 10 -11.01 5.69 6.95
CA ASP A 10 -11.30 7.07 6.55
C ASP A 10 -10.60 8.08 7.46
N GLN A 11 -10.59 7.83 8.77
CA GLN A 11 -9.83 8.64 9.73
C GLN A 11 -8.34 8.64 9.44
N MET A 12 -7.74 7.47 9.16
CA MET A 12 -6.32 7.37 8.80
C MET A 12 -5.98 8.20 7.55
N ARG A 13 -6.83 8.17 6.52
CA ARG A 13 -6.64 8.97 5.30
C ARG A 13 -6.57 10.46 5.60
N VAL A 14 -7.45 10.95 6.48
CA VAL A 14 -7.45 12.36 6.92
C VAL A 14 -6.17 12.71 7.67
N PHE A 15 -5.69 11.84 8.57
CA PHE A 15 -4.45 12.09 9.32
C PHE A 15 -3.22 12.14 8.41
N TYR A 16 -3.11 11.25 7.43
CA TYR A 16 -2.01 11.28 6.46
C TYR A 16 -2.04 12.57 5.63
N ALA A 17 -3.21 13.03 5.21
CA ALA A 17 -3.35 14.29 4.46
C ALA A 17 -2.91 15.49 5.30
N LEU A 18 -3.34 15.55 6.57
CA LEU A 18 -2.97 16.61 7.51
C LEU A 18 -1.46 16.62 7.80
N GLY A 19 -0.86 15.43 7.98
CA GLY A 19 0.57 15.27 8.20
C GLY A 19 1.40 15.80 7.03
N ARG A 20 1.03 15.44 5.79
CA ARG A 20 1.72 15.95 4.58
C ARG A 20 1.64 17.46 4.47
N ARG A 21 0.45 18.04 4.66
CA ARG A 21 0.26 19.50 4.61
C ARG A 21 1.16 20.21 5.63
N ARG A 22 1.20 19.72 6.87
CA ARG A 22 2.10 20.27 7.90
C ARG A 22 3.58 20.17 7.53
N LEU A 23 4.00 19.10 6.84
CA LEU A 23 5.39 18.96 6.39
C LEU A 23 5.72 19.95 5.27
N GLN A 24 4.77 20.22 4.38
CA GLN A 24 4.90 21.26 3.35
C GLN A 24 4.95 22.65 3.98
N ASP A 25 4.04 22.96 4.90
CA ASP A 25 3.99 24.26 5.58
C ASP A 25 5.30 24.56 6.33
N LYS A 26 5.98 23.53 6.84
CA LYS A 26 7.29 23.64 7.52
C LYS A 26 8.49 23.65 6.56
N GLY A 27 8.27 23.60 5.25
CA GLY A 27 9.33 23.51 4.24
C GLY A 27 10.15 22.21 4.29
N ARG A 28 9.68 21.18 5.02
CA ARG A 28 10.35 19.88 5.13
C ARG A 28 9.99 18.93 3.98
N LEU A 29 8.98 19.31 3.19
CA LEU A 29 8.50 18.55 2.05
C LEU A 29 8.16 19.53 0.91
N ASN A 30 8.82 19.39 -0.22
CA ASN A 30 8.48 20.17 -1.41
C ASN A 30 7.19 19.65 -2.07
N GLU A 31 6.63 20.41 -3.00
CA GLU A 31 5.37 20.06 -3.67
C GLU A 31 5.45 18.75 -4.47
N GLU A 32 6.57 18.50 -5.16
CA GLU A 32 6.77 17.28 -5.93
C GLU A 32 6.76 16.03 -5.04
N HIS A 33 7.48 16.06 -3.92
CA HIS A 33 7.51 14.97 -2.97
C HIS A 33 6.16 14.82 -2.26
N ALA A 34 5.47 15.91 -1.93
CA ALA A 34 4.14 15.86 -1.36
C ALA A 34 3.12 15.17 -2.30
N ALA A 35 3.20 15.44 -3.61
CA ALA A 35 2.41 14.77 -4.62
C ALA A 35 2.75 13.27 -4.71
N LYS A 36 4.04 12.90 -4.65
CA LYS A 36 4.46 11.49 -4.59
C LYS A 36 3.90 10.78 -3.36
N PHE A 37 4.01 11.39 -2.18
CA PHE A 37 3.44 10.83 -0.95
C PHE A 37 1.92 10.72 -1.02
N ALA A 38 1.21 11.70 -1.60
CA ALA A 38 -0.23 11.62 -1.77
C ALA A 38 -0.66 10.39 -2.60
N ARG A 39 0.08 10.06 -3.68
CA ARG A 39 -0.17 8.85 -4.48
C ARG A 39 0.10 7.56 -3.70
N ILE A 40 1.18 7.55 -2.91
CA ILE A 40 1.52 6.40 -2.05
C ILE A 40 0.42 6.18 -1.01
N ASP A 41 -0.05 7.24 -0.37
CA ASP A 41 -1.07 7.17 0.67
C ASP A 41 -2.44 6.73 0.12
N GLU A 42 -2.81 7.16 -1.09
CA GLU A 42 -4.01 6.64 -1.77
C GLU A 42 -3.91 5.16 -2.08
N ARG A 43 -2.74 4.71 -2.56
CA ARG A 43 -2.53 3.29 -2.82
C ARG A 43 -2.55 2.48 -1.53
N LEU A 44 -1.93 2.97 -0.47
CA LEU A 44 -1.95 2.34 0.86
C LEU A 44 -3.38 2.25 1.40
N PHE A 45 -4.18 3.31 1.27
CA PHE A 45 -5.58 3.32 1.69
C PHE A 45 -6.40 2.25 0.94
N ALA A 46 -6.21 2.12 -0.37
CA ALA A 46 -6.87 1.08 -1.16
C ALA A 46 -6.50 -0.34 -0.68
N LEU A 47 -5.22 -0.59 -0.41
CA LEU A 47 -4.71 -1.87 0.10
C LEU A 47 -5.23 -2.19 1.52
N GLN A 48 -5.34 -1.19 2.38
CA GLN A 48 -5.87 -1.36 3.73
C GLN A 48 -7.36 -1.69 3.72
N ARG A 49 -8.12 -1.13 2.77
CA ARG A 49 -9.56 -1.36 2.63
C ARG A 49 -9.89 -2.72 2.02
N ASP A 50 -9.04 -3.21 1.12
CA ASP A 50 -9.17 -4.53 0.51
C ASP A 50 -7.86 -5.32 0.63
N PRO A 51 -7.71 -6.15 1.68
CA PRO A 51 -6.51 -6.96 1.89
C PRO A 51 -6.20 -7.94 0.76
N LEU A 52 -7.18 -8.30 -0.11
CA LEU A 52 -6.94 -9.15 -1.27
C LEU A 52 -6.14 -8.43 -2.37
N GLN A 53 -6.15 -7.09 -2.37
CA GLN A 53 -5.32 -6.26 -3.25
C GLN A 53 -3.84 -6.24 -2.84
N LEU A 54 -3.48 -6.81 -1.68
CA LEU A 54 -2.07 -6.96 -1.33
C LEU A 54 -1.35 -7.94 -2.26
N GLU A 55 -2.00 -8.53 -3.28
CA GLU A 55 -1.39 -9.34 -4.37
C GLU A 55 -0.58 -10.57 -3.91
N PHE A 56 -0.45 -10.79 -2.60
CA PHE A 56 0.39 -11.83 -2.04
C PHE A 56 -0.43 -12.91 -1.36
N TYR A 57 -1.71 -12.72 -1.03
CA TYR A 57 -2.49 -13.73 -0.32
C TYR A 57 -3.85 -13.93 -0.97
N ASP A 58 -4.11 -15.15 -1.43
CA ASP A 58 -5.43 -15.57 -1.86
C ASP A 58 -6.40 -15.66 -0.67
N ARG A 59 -7.70 -15.90 -0.94
CA ARG A 59 -8.71 -16.07 0.12
C ARG A 59 -8.44 -17.25 1.06
N ARG A 60 -7.55 -18.17 0.70
CA ARG A 60 -7.12 -19.34 1.47
C ARG A 60 -5.82 -19.09 2.24
N LYS A 61 -5.33 -17.84 2.28
CA LYS A 61 -4.04 -17.45 2.88
C LYS A 61 -2.84 -18.12 2.20
N GLN A 62 -2.95 -18.45 0.92
CA GLN A 62 -1.84 -18.97 0.11
C GLN A 62 -1.20 -17.84 -0.67
N LEU A 63 0.12 -17.94 -0.88
CA LEU A 63 0.82 -16.97 -1.71
C LEU A 63 0.37 -17.09 -3.16
N HIS A 64 0.10 -15.96 -3.83
CA HIS A 64 -0.17 -15.98 -5.26
C HIS A 64 1.01 -16.59 -6.02
N GLU A 65 0.72 -17.50 -6.95
CA GLU A 65 1.74 -18.27 -7.67
C GLU A 65 2.75 -17.36 -8.39
N GLU A 66 2.29 -16.22 -8.92
CA GLU A 66 3.13 -15.23 -9.57
C GLU A 66 4.15 -14.56 -8.61
N TYR A 67 3.75 -14.32 -7.36
CA TYR A 67 4.62 -13.80 -6.30
C TYR A 67 5.65 -14.86 -5.88
N VAL A 68 5.23 -16.12 -5.72
CA VAL A 68 6.14 -17.23 -5.37
C VAL A 68 7.20 -17.41 -6.46
N ARG A 69 6.81 -17.42 -7.73
CA ARG A 69 7.73 -17.55 -8.86
C ARG A 69 8.75 -16.40 -8.93
N LYS A 70 8.30 -15.16 -8.79
CA LYS A 70 9.18 -13.96 -8.81
C LYS A 70 10.15 -13.91 -7.63
N ARG A 71 9.73 -14.37 -6.44
CA ARG A 71 10.49 -14.20 -5.20
C ARG A 71 11.39 -15.40 -4.84
N PHE A 72 10.98 -16.61 -5.20
CA PHE A 72 11.67 -17.84 -4.82
C PHE A 72 12.38 -18.57 -5.97
N LEU A 73 12.36 -18.05 -7.20
CA LEU A 73 13.10 -18.61 -8.35
C LEU A 73 12.96 -20.16 -8.44
N LEU A 74 11.73 -20.67 -8.38
CA LEU A 74 11.46 -22.03 -8.86
C LEU A 74 11.57 -22.01 -10.39
N GLY A 75 12.81 -22.08 -10.89
CA GLY A 75 13.12 -22.11 -12.32
C GLY A 75 14.34 -21.30 -12.81
N LYS A 76 15.36 -21.03 -11.98
CA LYS A 76 16.73 -20.84 -12.51
C LYS A 76 17.67 -21.93 -11.99
N GLN A 77 17.36 -23.17 -12.37
CA GLN A 77 18.37 -24.14 -12.79
C GLN A 77 18.25 -24.15 -14.33
N GLU A 78 19.28 -23.64 -15.01
CA GLU A 78 20.27 -24.42 -15.78
C GLU A 78 19.74 -24.80 -17.17
N GLU A 79 20.40 -24.22 -18.19
CA GLU A 79 20.37 -24.42 -19.65
C GLU A 79 20.54 -23.00 -20.25
N GLU A 80 21.68 -22.55 -20.79
CA GLU A 80 22.82 -23.19 -21.49
C GLU A 80 24.20 -22.77 -20.95
#